data_AF-A0A2W7B3W7-F1
#
_entry.id   AF-A0A2W7B3W7-F1
#
_cell.length_a   1.000
_cell.length_b   1.000
_cell.length_c   1.000
_cell.angle_alpha   90.00
_cell.angle_beta   90.00
_cell.angle_gamma   90.00
#
_symmetry.space_group_name_H-M   'P 1'
#
loop_
_entity.id
_entity.type
_entity.pdbx_description
1 polymer ?
#
loop_
_entity_poly.entity_id
_entity_poly.type
_entity_poly.pdbx_seq_one_letter_code
_entity_poly.pdbx_strand_id
1 'polypeptide(L)'
;MKKTQFFALIFSLITTVILSPSIANAEKIQLTPSQQKQILEIQKDATTKLKAILTPEQRAQAEAAVKNGDKKVNLKLTEDQKIKIKKLSEEANKQVNAVLKSK
;
A
#
# COMPACT_ATOMS: atom_id res chain seq x y z
N MET A 1 -0.32 22.92 -18.03
CA MET A 1 -0.93 21.94 -17.10
C MET A 1 -0.56 20.54 -17.55
N LYS A 2 0.36 19.86 -16.86
CA LYS A 2 0.80 18.51 -17.23
C LYS A 2 -0.07 17.48 -16.52
N LYS A 3 -0.96 16.81 -17.27
CA LYS A 3 -1.75 15.66 -16.82
C LYS A 3 -0.80 14.46 -16.72
N THR A 4 -0.15 14.31 -15.58
CA THR A 4 0.78 13.20 -15.35
C THR A 4 -0.01 11.91 -15.11
N GLN A 5 0.29 10.93 -15.96
CA GLN A 5 -0.25 9.59 -16.06
C GLN A 5 -0.32 8.88 -14.69
N PHE A 6 -1.53 8.61 -14.20
CA PHE A 6 -1.82 7.96 -12.91
C PHE A 6 -2.00 6.43 -13.04
N PHE A 7 -1.39 5.79 -14.03
CA PHE A 7 -1.50 4.36 -14.33
C PHE A 7 -0.16 3.66 -14.11
N ALA A 8 0.18 3.29 -12.86
CA ALA A 8 1.33 2.41 -12.63
C ALA A 8 1.40 1.72 -11.24
N LEU A 9 0.36 1.74 -10.40
CA LEU A 9 0.53 1.37 -8.99
C LEU A 9 -0.60 0.52 -8.44
N ILE A 10 -1.01 -0.57 -9.10
CA ILE A 10 -1.90 -1.53 -8.41
C ILE A 10 -1.16 -2.76 -7.86
N PHE A 11 0.09 -3.02 -8.26
CA PHE A 11 0.75 -4.28 -7.91
C PHE A 11 2.20 -4.23 -7.42
N SER A 12 2.68 -3.01 -7.23
CA SER A 12 3.77 -2.72 -6.29
C SER A 12 3.19 -2.35 -4.92
N LEU A 13 1.86 -2.48 -4.72
CA LEU A 13 1.15 -1.88 -3.59
C LEU A 13 1.32 -2.61 -2.26
N ILE A 14 1.59 -3.92 -2.26
CA ILE A 14 1.70 -4.70 -1.02
C ILE A 14 3.10 -4.58 -0.39
N THR A 15 4.13 -4.22 -1.16
CA THR A 15 5.49 -4.01 -0.62
C THR A 15 6.07 -2.62 -0.86
N THR A 16 5.55 -1.82 -1.79
CA THR A 16 6.16 -0.52 -2.16
C THR A 16 5.28 0.70 -1.87
N VAL A 17 3.96 0.57 -1.66
CA VAL A 17 3.08 1.76 -1.49
C VAL A 17 2.57 1.97 -0.04
N ILE A 18 2.93 1.09 0.90
CA ILE A 18 2.98 1.45 2.33
C ILE A 18 4.39 1.98 2.71
N LEU A 19 5.31 2.02 1.73
CA LEU A 19 6.61 2.68 1.80
C LEU A 19 6.61 3.88 0.85
N SER A 20 5.91 4.95 1.22
CA SER A 20 6.26 6.28 0.71
C SER A 20 7.78 6.52 0.91
N PRO A 21 8.44 7.37 0.10
CA PRO A 21 9.89 7.67 0.21
C PRO A 21 10.35 8.16 1.60
N SER A 22 9.45 8.37 2.55
CA SER A 22 9.77 8.45 3.98
C SER A 22 10.56 7.24 4.50
N ILE A 23 10.43 6.05 3.91
CA ILE A 23 11.24 4.85 4.24
C ILE A 23 12.47 4.69 3.32
N ALA A 24 12.55 5.37 2.17
CA ALA A 24 13.84 5.56 1.51
C ALA A 24 14.81 6.39 2.39
N ASN A 25 14.27 7.15 3.36
CA ASN A 25 15.03 7.71 4.48
C ASN A 25 15.09 6.78 5.72
N ALA A 26 14.39 5.65 5.77
CA ALA A 26 14.49 4.69 6.87
C ALA A 26 15.71 3.77 6.76
N GLU A 27 16.42 3.73 5.62
CA GLU A 27 17.81 3.27 5.64
C GLU A 27 18.68 4.15 6.58
N LYS A 28 18.19 5.35 6.96
CA LYS A 28 18.76 6.20 8.01
C LYS A 28 18.02 6.12 9.36
N ILE A 29 16.92 5.36 9.49
CA ILE A 29 16.14 5.20 10.73
C ILE A 29 16.20 3.74 11.16
N GLN A 30 17.07 3.44 12.12
CA GLN A 30 17.05 2.13 12.80
C GLN A 30 15.73 1.99 13.57
N LEU A 31 14.79 1.23 13.01
CA LEU A 31 13.52 0.93 13.67
C LEU A 31 13.75 -0.08 14.80
N THR A 32 13.09 0.12 15.94
CA THR A 32 13.09 -0.89 17.00
C THR A 32 12.27 -2.12 16.56
N PRO A 33 12.52 -3.32 17.12
CA PRO A 33 11.70 -4.50 16.84
C PRO A 33 10.20 -4.28 17.09
N SER A 34 9.86 -3.45 18.09
CA SER A 34 8.47 -3.07 18.38
C SER A 34 7.86 -2.21 17.28
N GLN A 35 8.60 -1.22 16.77
CA GLN A 35 8.15 -0.38 15.66
C GLN A 35 7.96 -1.21 14.38
N GLN A 36 8.90 -2.13 14.09
CA GLN A 36 8.78 -3.04 12.94
C GLN A 36 7.52 -3.90 13.04
N LYS A 37 7.26 -4.48 14.22
CA LYS A 37 6.05 -5.31 14.45
C LYS A 37 4.77 -4.50 14.22
N GLN A 38 4.67 -3.30 14.78
CA GLN A 38 3.49 -2.44 14.63
C GLN A 38 3.28 -2.03 13.16
N ILE A 39 4.35 -1.69 12.44
CA ILE A 39 4.26 -1.37 11.01
C ILE A 39 3.77 -2.58 10.20
N LEU A 40 4.25 -3.80 10.51
CA LEU A 40 3.77 -5.01 9.85
C LEU A 40 2.29 -5.28 10.12
N GLU A 41 1.81 -5.01 11.34
CA GLU A 41 0.38 -5.14 11.67
C GLU A 41 -0.48 -4.15 10.89
N ILE A 42 -0.04 -2.88 10.80
CA ILE A 42 -0.71 -1.85 9.97
C ILE A 42 -0.76 -2.29 8.50
N GLN A 43 0.32 -2.86 7.97
CA GLN A 43 0.35 -3.36 6.59
C GLN A 43 -0.63 -4.52 6.36
N LYS A 44 -0.71 -5.47 7.30
CA LYS A 44 -1.65 -6.60 7.22
C LYS A 44 -3.11 -6.12 7.26
N ASP A 45 -3.43 -5.17 8.15
CA ASP A 45 -4.76 -4.58 8.24
C ASP A 45 -5.13 -3.84 6.94
N ALA A 46 -4.24 -2.97 6.45
CA ALA A 46 -4.45 -2.24 5.21
C ALA A 46 -4.63 -3.18 4.01
N THR A 47 -3.87 -4.27 3.94
CA THR A 47 -4.01 -5.28 2.88
C THR A 47 -5.38 -5.96 2.96
N THR A 48 -5.84 -6.29 4.16
CA THR A 48 -7.15 -6.92 4.39
C THR A 48 -8.29 -5.99 3.95
N LYS A 49 -8.24 -4.72 4.37
CA LYS A 49 -9.21 -3.69 3.96
C LYS A 49 -9.19 -3.44 2.45
N LEU A 50 -8.00 -3.45 1.83
CA LEU A 50 -7.85 -3.31 0.39
C LEU A 50 -8.54 -4.46 -0.36
N LYS A 51 -8.35 -5.72 0.06
CA LYS A 51 -9.03 -6.87 -0.55
C LYS A 51 -10.55 -6.75 -0.48
N ALA A 52 -11.09 -6.12 0.57
CA ALA A 52 -12.54 -5.90 0.69
C ALA A 52 -13.08 -4.82 -0.27
N ILE A 53 -12.24 -3.91 -0.77
CA ILE A 53 -12.62 -2.88 -1.76
C ILE A 53 -12.68 -3.45 -3.18
N LEU A 54 -11.85 -4.47 -3.47
CA LEU A 54 -11.74 -5.09 -4.79
C LEU A 54 -12.83 -6.12 -5.04
N THR A 55 -13.22 -6.29 -6.31
CA THR A 55 -14.10 -7.39 -6.73
C THR A 55 -13.36 -8.74 -6.64
N PRO A 56 -14.08 -9.88 -6.59
CA PRO A 56 -13.45 -11.20 -6.66
C PRO A 56 -12.50 -11.36 -7.86
N GLU A 57 -12.89 -10.87 -9.04
CA GLU A 57 -12.07 -10.97 -10.26
C GLU A 57 -10.80 -10.10 -10.19
N GLN A 58 -10.93 -8.87 -9.67
CA GLN A 58 -9.79 -7.99 -9.46
C GLN A 58 -8.80 -8.58 -8.44
N ARG A 59 -9.31 -9.29 -7.42
CA ARG A 59 -8.46 -10.03 -6.45
C ARG A 59 -7.74 -11.20 -7.09
N ALA A 60 -8.41 -11.96 -7.95
CA ALA A 60 -7.78 -13.08 -8.66
C ALA A 60 -6.65 -12.59 -9.59
N GLN A 61 -6.89 -11.51 -10.35
CA GLN A 61 -5.87 -10.89 -11.22
C GLN A 61 -4.65 -10.40 -10.41
N ALA A 62 -4.94 -9.79 -9.27
CA ALA A 62 -3.94 -9.42 -8.30
C ALA A 62 -3.11 -10.65 -7.85
N GLU A 63 -3.74 -11.66 -7.28
CA GLU A 63 -3.03 -12.81 -6.72
C GLU A 63 -2.22 -13.59 -7.77
N ALA A 64 -2.73 -13.68 -9.01
CA ALA A 64 -2.00 -14.26 -10.12
C ALA A 64 -0.71 -13.49 -10.44
N ALA A 65 -0.78 -12.17 -10.47
CA ALA A 65 0.38 -11.33 -10.72
C ALA A 65 1.43 -11.41 -9.60
N VAL A 66 1.03 -11.58 -8.33
CA VAL A 66 2.00 -11.82 -7.23
C VAL A 66 2.78 -13.10 -7.55
N LYS A 67 2.06 -14.17 -7.89
CA LYS A 67 2.65 -15.48 -8.17
C LYS A 67 3.59 -15.44 -9.37
N ASN A 68 3.28 -14.61 -10.36
CA ASN A 68 4.10 -14.43 -11.56
C ASN A 68 5.29 -13.47 -11.35
N GLY A 69 5.39 -12.82 -10.18
CA GLY A 69 6.42 -11.81 -9.91
C GLY A 69 6.19 -10.47 -10.62
N ASP A 70 4.98 -10.25 -11.12
CA ASP A 70 4.61 -9.01 -11.81
C ASP A 70 4.54 -7.85 -10.83
N LYS A 71 5.40 -6.85 -11.04
CA LYS A 71 5.43 -5.64 -10.19
C LYS A 71 4.26 -4.69 -10.46
N LYS A 72 3.48 -4.92 -11.52
CA LYS A 72 2.39 -4.03 -11.95
C LYS A 72 1.23 -4.85 -12.51
N VAL A 73 0.04 -4.50 -12.08
CA VAL A 73 -1.23 -5.05 -12.54
C VAL A 73 -2.10 -3.87 -12.87
N ASN A 74 -2.71 -3.94 -14.04
CA ASN A 74 -3.67 -2.95 -14.47
C ASN A 74 -5.07 -3.39 -14.03
N LEU A 75 -5.41 -3.17 -12.75
CA LEU A 75 -6.79 -3.38 -12.30
C LEU A 75 -7.64 -2.23 -12.81
N LYS A 76 -8.72 -2.54 -13.53
CA LYS A 76 -9.75 -1.57 -13.89
C LYS A 76 -10.56 -1.22 -12.64
N LEU A 77 -10.12 -0.18 -11.92
CA LEU A 77 -10.80 0.31 -10.72
C LEU A 77 -11.89 1.33 -11.05
N THR A 78 -13.00 1.27 -10.32
CA THR A 78 -14.03 2.32 -10.34
C THR A 78 -13.57 3.57 -9.56
N GLU A 79 -14.23 4.71 -9.79
CA GLU A 79 -13.92 5.94 -9.05
C GLU A 79 -14.13 5.78 -7.54
N ASP A 80 -15.19 5.10 -7.11
CA ASP A 80 -15.42 4.81 -5.69
C ASP A 80 -14.33 3.94 -5.08
N GLN A 81 -13.85 2.93 -5.81
CA GLN A 81 -12.74 2.09 -5.37
C GLN A 81 -11.47 2.93 -5.20
N LYS A 82 -11.15 3.81 -6.15
CA LYS A 82 -9.99 4.71 -6.06
C LYS A 82 -10.08 5.62 -4.83
N ILE A 83 -11.25 6.20 -4.56
CA ILE A 83 -11.47 7.05 -3.38
C ILE A 83 -11.24 6.26 -2.08
N LYS A 84 -11.82 5.06 -1.98
CA LYS A 84 -11.66 4.19 -0.80
C LYS A 84 -10.19 3.78 -0.59
N ILE A 85 -9.50 3.41 -1.65
CA ILE A 85 -8.07 3.04 -1.61
C ILE A 85 -7.21 4.22 -1.17
N LYS A 86 -7.49 5.42 -1.69
CA LYS A 86 -6.77 6.64 -1.29
C LYS A 86 -6.93 6.91 0.20
N LYS A 87 -8.16 6.89 0.72
CA LYS A 87 -8.44 7.09 2.15
C LYS A 87 -7.75 6.04 3.01
N LEU A 88 -7.78 4.78 2.60
CA LEU A 88 -7.11 3.68 3.29
C LEU A 88 -5.59 3.89 3.36
N SER A 89 -4.98 4.33 2.25
CA SER A 89 -3.55 4.64 2.20
C SER A 89 -3.19 5.82 3.12
N GLU A 90 -3.99 6.89 3.12
CA GLU A 90 -3.81 8.05 4.01
C GLU A 90 -3.89 7.64 5.49
N GLU A 91 -4.87 6.81 5.85
CA GLU A 91 -5.03 6.26 7.20
C GLU A 91 -3.81 5.42 7.62
N ALA A 92 -3.40 4.45 6.79
CA ALA A 92 -2.25 3.59 7.09
C ALA A 92 -0.95 4.41 7.25
N ASN A 93 -0.72 5.40 6.39
CA ASN A 93 0.43 6.30 6.47
C ASN A 93 0.42 7.11 7.77
N LYS A 94 -0.75 7.59 8.21
CA LYS A 94 -0.88 8.31 9.48
C LYS A 94 -0.49 7.42 10.66
N GLN A 95 -0.94 6.16 10.67
CA GLN A 95 -0.59 5.19 11.72
C GLN A 95 0.91 4.88 11.73
N VAL A 96 1.51 4.61 10.57
CA VAL A 96 2.96 4.39 10.46
C VAL A 96 3.74 5.61 10.97
N ASN A 97 3.35 6.82 10.56
CA ASN A 97 4.00 8.03 11.04
C ASN A 97 3.89 8.23 12.55
N ALA A 98 2.80 7.79 13.17
CA ALA A 98 2.68 7.81 14.63
C ALA A 98 3.68 6.84 15.29
N VAL A 99 3.80 5.61 14.78
CA VAL A 99 4.77 4.61 15.25
C VAL A 99 6.22 5.10 15.09
N LEU A 100 6.53 5.80 14.01
CA LEU A 100 7.87 6.35 13.76
C LEU A 100 8.23 7.50 14.71
N LYS A 101 7.24 8.29 15.15
CA LYS A 101 7.43 9.47 16.02
C LYS A 101 7.37 9.16 17.51
N SER A 102 6.78 8.04 17.91
CA SER A 102 6.56 7.67 19.32
C SER A 102 7.83 7.15 20.02
N LYS A 103 8.95 7.87 19.91
CA LYS A 103 10.21 7.53 20.60
C LYS A 103 10.10 7.69 22.12
#